data_AF-A0A9W9TGM5-F1
#
_entry.id   AF-A0A9W9TGM5-F1
#
_cell.length_a   1.000
_cell.length_b   1.000
_cell.length_c   1.000
_cell.angle_alpha   90.00
_cell.angle_beta   90.00
_cell.angle_gamma   90.00
#
_symmetry.space_group_name_H-M   'P 1'
#
loop_
_entity.id
_entity.type
_entity.pdbx_description
1 polymer ?
#
loop_
_entity_poly.entity_id
_entity_poly.type
_entity_poly.pdbx_seq_one_letter_code
_entity_poly.pdbx_strand_id
1 'polypeptide(L)'
;MLGIFIPLERVDIETVQSDIEAAGALGAGAVEFLPLYYYGESLAGPPEGADWATYGFETPAFRKVFKASLQAVKKAGVPVDFALGANQGQGVPAETTDPGLHWDLAPYHLEVPENGSYSGQIPGWGTGKLVVLVSARVISSSQIKTPASSTFSTSAHNATQLVLQGDTLIEHTNKVNADGTVFVSLRNGTANANKYIRSNSQHYLFAYYQYQDLAKNLDIESNTTGTIFDNGSYTVDHYSARGAEATKGFWETYILNDIEIRSLLTEVGTYGWEDSLEIKSNISWSPSLPERFEKMHGYRLHKYLPLLMYENNYPVVQPSYPGSIKCALEEQHHGNGFVNDFRAALS
;
A
#
# COMPACT_ATOMS: atom_id res chain seq x y z
N MET A 1 15.74 18.96 -18.17
CA MET A 1 15.98 17.63 -17.60
C MET A 1 15.56 16.62 -18.66
N LEU A 2 16.41 15.65 -18.97
CA LEU A 2 16.10 14.59 -19.91
C LEU A 2 15.99 13.28 -19.12
N GLY A 3 14.85 12.60 -19.24
CA GLY A 3 14.69 11.26 -18.68
C GLY A 3 15.43 10.24 -19.53
N ILE A 4 16.40 9.53 -18.95
CA ILE A 4 17.05 8.38 -19.59
C ILE A 4 16.44 7.12 -18.98
N PHE A 5 15.56 6.49 -19.76
CA PHE A 5 14.94 5.23 -19.44
C PHE A 5 15.87 4.11 -19.86
N ILE A 6 16.45 3.40 -18.89
CA ILE A 6 17.37 2.31 -19.18
C ILE A 6 16.61 1.00 -18.98
N PRO A 7 16.20 0.30 -20.05
CA PRO A 7 15.69 -1.06 -19.93
C PRO A 7 16.87 -1.97 -19.60
N LEU A 8 17.11 -2.24 -18.32
CA LEU A 8 18.39 -2.79 -17.82
C LEU A 8 18.73 -4.22 -18.26
N GLU A 9 17.93 -4.83 -19.14
CA GLU A 9 18.29 -6.11 -19.70
C GLU A 9 19.45 -5.94 -20.70
N ARG A 10 20.63 -6.42 -20.32
CA ARG A 10 21.82 -6.50 -21.20
C ARG A 10 22.17 -5.19 -21.89
N VAL A 11 22.04 -4.08 -21.17
CA VAL A 11 22.40 -2.78 -21.72
C VAL A 11 23.91 -2.70 -21.93
N ASP A 12 24.29 -2.27 -23.12
CA ASP A 12 25.67 -1.97 -23.43
C ASP A 12 26.10 -0.70 -22.68
N ILE A 13 27.08 -0.86 -21.78
CA ILE A 13 27.57 0.23 -20.93
C ILE A 13 28.14 1.37 -21.78
N GLU A 14 28.86 1.05 -22.87
CA GLU A 14 29.45 2.06 -23.74
C GLU A 14 28.38 2.93 -24.40
N THR A 15 27.29 2.30 -24.87
CA THR A 15 26.12 3.01 -25.40
C THR A 15 25.50 3.95 -24.37
N VAL A 16 25.27 3.51 -23.13
CA VAL A 16 24.72 4.37 -22.06
C VAL A 16 25.61 5.58 -21.79
N GLN A 17 26.92 5.36 -21.70
CA GLN A 17 27.86 6.45 -21.47
C GLN A 17 27.87 7.44 -22.65
N SER A 18 27.86 6.92 -23.88
CA SER A 18 27.79 7.74 -25.10
C SER A 18 26.51 8.58 -25.15
N ASP A 19 25.36 8.01 -24.81
CA ASP A 19 24.07 8.71 -24.81
C ASP A 19 24.03 9.83 -23.75
N ILE A 20 24.56 9.58 -22.55
CA ILE A 20 24.70 10.59 -21.49
C ILE A 20 25.62 11.73 -21.95
N GLU A 21 26.78 11.40 -22.52
CA GLU A 21 27.74 12.40 -23.01
C GLU A 21 27.16 13.22 -24.16
N ALA A 22 26.43 12.59 -25.08
CA ALA A 22 25.74 13.26 -26.17
C ALA A 22 24.64 14.21 -25.65
N ALA A 23 23.86 13.78 -24.66
CA ALA A 23 22.85 14.63 -24.03
C ALA A 23 23.49 15.89 -23.40
N GLY A 24 24.61 15.72 -22.69
CA GLY A 24 25.37 16.85 -22.14
C GLY A 24 25.91 17.78 -23.24
N ALA A 25 26.48 17.23 -24.31
CA ALA A 25 26.98 18.01 -25.45
C ALA A 25 25.88 18.81 -26.19
N LEU A 26 24.63 18.31 -26.16
CA LEU A 26 23.46 18.99 -26.70
C LEU A 26 22.85 20.04 -25.74
N GLY A 27 23.41 20.21 -24.54
CA GLY A 27 22.97 21.20 -23.56
C GLY A 27 21.88 20.72 -22.60
N ALA A 28 21.77 19.40 -22.37
CA ALA A 28 20.91 18.90 -21.30
C ALA A 28 21.34 19.46 -19.94
N GLY A 29 20.39 20.00 -19.17
CA GLY A 29 20.67 20.57 -17.85
C GLY A 29 20.83 19.54 -16.72
N ALA A 30 20.35 18.31 -16.93
CA ALA A 30 20.44 17.18 -16.01
C ALA A 30 19.96 15.89 -16.71
N VAL A 31 20.38 14.74 -16.18
CA VAL A 31 19.91 13.39 -16.57
C VAL A 31 19.11 12.79 -15.41
N GLU A 32 17.95 12.17 -15.68
CA GLU A 32 17.30 11.28 -14.72
C GLU A 32 17.64 9.83 -15.07
N PHE A 33 18.19 9.10 -14.10
CA PHE A 33 18.49 7.68 -14.21
C PHE A 33 17.32 6.87 -13.66
N LEU A 34 16.64 6.14 -14.55
CA LEU A 34 15.49 5.30 -14.22
C LEU A 34 15.75 3.83 -14.60
N PRO A 35 15.83 2.92 -13.61
CA PRO A 35 15.82 1.48 -13.85
C PRO A 35 14.42 1.00 -14.25
N LEU A 36 14.16 0.94 -15.56
CA LEU A 36 12.84 0.60 -16.09
C LEU A 36 12.67 -0.91 -16.31
N TYR A 37 11.60 -1.46 -15.76
CA TYR A 37 11.16 -2.85 -15.85
C TYR A 37 9.67 -2.96 -16.24
N TYR A 38 9.23 -2.14 -17.21
CA TYR A 38 7.87 -2.19 -17.79
C TYR A 38 6.71 -2.17 -16.79
N TYR A 39 6.85 -1.40 -15.70
CA TYR A 39 5.84 -1.27 -14.63
C TYR A 39 5.54 -2.61 -13.95
N GLY A 40 6.58 -3.35 -13.57
CA GLY A 40 6.44 -4.68 -12.98
C GLY A 40 5.63 -5.60 -13.89
N GLU A 41 5.91 -5.51 -15.20
CA GLU A 41 5.26 -6.29 -16.26
C GLU A 41 3.78 -5.95 -16.55
N SER A 42 3.24 -4.91 -15.92
CA SER A 42 1.82 -4.54 -16.07
C SER A 42 1.48 -3.83 -17.38
N LEU A 43 2.44 -3.14 -18.01
CA LEU A 43 2.25 -2.51 -19.33
C LEU A 43 2.63 -3.43 -20.49
N ALA A 44 3.63 -4.28 -20.28
CA ALA A 44 4.08 -5.28 -21.23
C ALA A 44 4.81 -6.38 -20.45
N GLY A 45 4.66 -7.63 -20.89
CA GLY A 45 5.47 -8.72 -20.35
C GLY A 45 6.96 -8.44 -20.50
N PRO A 46 7.81 -9.11 -19.70
CA PRO A 46 9.24 -8.89 -19.76
C PRO A 46 9.74 -9.23 -21.18
N PRO A 47 10.74 -8.51 -21.69
CA PRO A 47 11.39 -8.87 -22.94
C PRO A 47 11.87 -10.34 -22.92
N GLU A 48 11.85 -10.98 -24.08
CA GLU A 48 12.24 -12.39 -24.20
C GLU A 48 13.69 -12.59 -23.73
N GLY A 49 13.87 -13.37 -22.67
CA GLY A 49 15.19 -13.66 -22.09
C GLY A 49 15.57 -12.78 -20.89
N ALA A 50 14.68 -11.90 -20.43
CA ALA A 50 14.91 -11.07 -19.25
C ALA A 50 15.26 -11.89 -18.02
N ASP A 51 16.31 -11.46 -17.33
CA ASP A 51 16.78 -12.04 -16.07
C ASP A 51 16.93 -10.92 -15.04
N TRP A 52 15.81 -10.56 -14.42
CA TRP A 52 15.79 -9.52 -13.40
C TRP A 52 16.43 -9.98 -12.08
N ALA A 53 16.59 -11.27 -11.83
CA ALA A 53 17.36 -11.74 -10.67
C ALA A 53 18.85 -11.37 -10.83
N THR A 54 19.37 -11.40 -12.07
CA THR A 54 20.76 -11.02 -12.36
C THR A 54 20.95 -9.53 -12.66
N TYR A 55 20.03 -8.90 -13.41
CA TYR A 55 20.15 -7.52 -13.93
C TYR A 55 19.16 -6.53 -13.31
N GLY A 56 18.29 -6.99 -12.41
CA GLY A 56 17.32 -6.16 -11.72
C GLY A 56 17.94 -5.17 -10.75
N PHE A 57 17.07 -4.43 -10.09
CA PHE A 57 17.44 -3.25 -9.31
C PHE A 57 18.47 -3.63 -8.24
N GLU A 58 19.61 -2.91 -8.26
CA GLU A 58 20.69 -3.00 -7.28
C GLU A 58 21.40 -4.34 -7.14
N THR A 59 21.17 -5.23 -8.11
CA THR A 59 22.05 -6.37 -8.38
C THR A 59 23.49 -5.91 -8.68
N PRO A 60 24.50 -6.79 -8.57
CA PRO A 60 25.85 -6.47 -8.99
C PRO A 60 25.97 -6.01 -10.45
N ALA A 61 25.11 -6.48 -11.35
CA ALA A 61 25.11 -6.04 -12.74
C ALA A 61 24.55 -4.62 -12.89
N PHE A 62 23.43 -4.32 -12.21
CA PHE A 62 22.89 -2.96 -12.13
C PHE A 62 23.93 -1.95 -11.68
N ARG A 63 24.64 -2.24 -10.58
CA ARG A 63 25.61 -1.30 -10.00
C ARG A 63 26.74 -0.94 -10.96
N LYS A 64 27.11 -1.84 -11.88
CA LYS A 64 28.10 -1.54 -12.93
C LYS A 64 27.56 -0.48 -13.90
N VAL A 65 26.32 -0.63 -14.36
CA VAL A 65 25.66 0.33 -15.25
C VAL A 65 25.46 1.67 -14.54
N PHE A 66 24.99 1.64 -13.30
CA PHE A 66 24.78 2.85 -12.50
C PHE A 66 26.09 3.61 -12.29
N LYS A 67 27.16 2.93 -11.85
CA LYS A 67 28.50 3.52 -11.71
C LYS A 67 29.01 4.12 -13.02
N ALA A 68 28.90 3.39 -14.13
CA ALA A 68 29.34 3.88 -15.43
C ALA A 68 28.56 5.12 -15.88
N SER A 69 27.26 5.17 -15.57
CA SER A 69 26.40 6.33 -15.83
C SER A 69 26.84 7.53 -15.00
N LEU A 70 27.12 7.34 -13.70
CA LEU A 70 27.66 8.36 -12.81
C LEU A 70 29.01 8.92 -13.29
N GLN A 71 29.88 8.07 -13.84
CA GLN A 71 31.14 8.50 -14.45
C GLN A 71 30.90 9.32 -15.73
N ALA A 72 29.93 8.93 -16.56
CA ALA A 72 29.58 9.64 -17.80
C ALA A 72 28.97 11.01 -17.52
N VAL A 73 28.04 11.14 -16.57
CA VAL A 73 27.46 12.45 -16.20
C VAL A 73 28.53 13.39 -15.65
N LYS A 74 29.46 12.86 -14.83
CA LYS A 74 30.63 13.61 -14.35
C LYS A 74 31.50 14.12 -15.50
N LYS A 75 31.79 13.27 -16.49
CA LYS A 75 32.58 13.63 -17.67
C LYS A 75 31.86 14.66 -18.55
N ALA A 76 30.54 14.52 -18.69
CA ALA A 76 29.69 15.41 -19.47
C ALA A 76 29.43 16.76 -18.77
N GLY A 77 29.75 16.88 -17.48
CA GLY A 77 29.52 18.09 -16.69
C GLY A 77 28.04 18.37 -16.43
N VAL A 78 27.21 17.32 -16.39
CA VAL A 78 25.77 17.41 -16.09
C VAL A 78 25.46 16.70 -14.77
N PRO A 79 24.52 17.21 -13.96
CA PRO A 79 24.07 16.52 -12.75
C PRO A 79 23.13 15.35 -13.09
N VAL A 80 22.92 14.48 -12.10
CA VAL A 80 22.04 13.32 -12.20
C VAL A 80 21.05 13.23 -11.05
N ASP A 81 19.81 12.97 -11.42
CA ASP A 81 18.73 12.57 -10.52
C ASP A 81 18.48 11.07 -10.67
N PHE A 82 18.08 10.38 -9.61
CA PHE A 82 17.97 8.91 -9.64
C PHE A 82 16.74 8.40 -8.88
N ALA A 83 16.12 7.35 -9.41
CA ALA A 83 15.02 6.69 -8.72
C ALA A 83 15.53 5.98 -7.44
N LEU A 84 14.76 6.07 -6.34
CA LEU A 84 15.10 5.45 -5.05
C LEU A 84 14.89 3.92 -5.04
N GLY A 85 14.27 3.35 -6.06
CA GLY A 85 13.80 1.98 -6.10
C GLY A 85 13.63 1.50 -7.55
N ALA A 86 13.26 0.23 -7.72
CA ALA A 86 12.93 -0.31 -9.04
C ALA A 86 11.74 0.46 -9.67
N ASN A 87 11.73 0.63 -10.99
CA ASN A 87 10.69 1.38 -11.70
C ASN A 87 10.42 2.76 -11.05
N GLN A 88 9.25 2.97 -10.44
CA GLN A 88 8.77 4.26 -9.90
C GLN A 88 9.36 4.63 -8.54
N GLY A 89 10.32 3.85 -8.02
CA GLY A 89 11.01 4.17 -6.77
C GLY A 89 10.34 3.68 -5.47
N GLN A 90 9.12 3.15 -5.56
CA GLN A 90 8.25 2.81 -4.41
C GLN A 90 8.70 1.61 -3.55
N GLY A 91 9.79 0.94 -3.93
CA GLY A 91 10.10 -0.35 -3.36
C GLY A 91 11.52 -0.82 -3.60
N VAL A 92 11.95 -1.75 -2.75
CA VAL A 92 13.29 -2.33 -2.73
C VAL A 92 13.22 -3.85 -2.57
N PRO A 93 14.22 -4.62 -3.05
CA PRO A 93 14.41 -5.99 -2.65
C PRO A 93 14.53 -6.11 -1.13
N ALA A 94 13.79 -7.03 -0.54
CA ALA A 94 13.72 -7.19 0.92
C ALA A 94 13.32 -8.62 1.31
N GLU A 95 13.57 -8.96 2.56
CA GLU A 95 12.97 -10.13 3.19
C GLU A 95 11.47 -9.91 3.37
N THR A 96 10.64 -10.92 3.08
CA THR A 96 9.17 -10.81 3.15
C THR A 96 8.64 -10.55 4.57
N THR A 97 9.49 -10.64 5.58
CA THR A 97 9.17 -10.39 6.99
C THR A 97 9.58 -9.00 7.47
N ASP A 98 10.20 -8.18 6.62
CA ASP A 98 10.61 -6.82 6.99
C ASP A 98 9.37 -5.97 7.32
N PRO A 99 9.23 -5.44 8.55
CA PRO A 99 8.06 -4.67 8.95
C PRO A 99 7.92 -3.31 8.25
N GLY A 100 8.95 -2.87 7.51
CA GLY A 100 8.94 -1.68 6.67
C GLY A 100 8.30 -1.88 5.29
N LEU A 101 7.92 -3.11 4.92
CA LEU A 101 7.13 -3.35 3.70
C LEU A 101 5.68 -2.92 3.86
N HIS A 102 5.00 -2.72 2.74
CA HIS A 102 3.62 -2.27 2.65
C HIS A 102 2.64 -3.15 3.45
N TRP A 103 1.60 -2.51 3.98
CA TRP A 103 0.54 -3.15 4.78
C TRP A 103 -0.83 -2.81 4.22
N ASP A 104 -1.72 -3.80 4.23
CA ASP A 104 -3.14 -3.62 3.89
C ASP A 104 -4.02 -3.93 5.12
N LEU A 105 -5.22 -3.36 5.11
CA LEU A 105 -6.27 -3.66 6.08
C LEU A 105 -7.47 -4.28 5.36
N ALA A 106 -7.64 -5.59 5.50
CA ALA A 106 -8.77 -6.31 4.91
C ALA A 106 -10.03 -6.19 5.77
N PRO A 107 -11.14 -5.65 5.21
CA PRO A 107 -12.43 -5.62 5.88
C PRO A 107 -13.26 -6.87 5.58
N TYR A 108 -13.91 -7.42 6.61
CA TYR A 108 -14.90 -8.48 6.50
C TYR A 108 -16.14 -8.14 7.30
N HIS A 109 -17.28 -8.68 6.89
CA HIS A 109 -18.54 -8.46 7.59
C HIS A 109 -19.45 -9.70 7.55
N LEU A 110 -20.37 -9.76 8.50
CA LEU A 110 -21.35 -10.83 8.66
C LEU A 110 -22.62 -10.24 9.27
N GLU A 111 -23.79 -10.56 8.70
CA GLU A 111 -25.07 -10.30 9.36
C GLU A 111 -25.30 -11.30 10.51
N VAL A 112 -25.58 -10.78 11.70
CA VAL A 112 -25.91 -11.58 12.88
C VAL A 112 -27.34 -12.10 12.73
N PRO A 113 -27.59 -13.40 13.02
CA PRO A 113 -28.92 -13.97 12.93
C PRO A 113 -29.98 -13.20 13.73
N GLU A 114 -31.26 -13.34 13.36
CA GLU A 114 -32.37 -12.63 13.99
C GLU A 114 -32.49 -12.89 15.51
N ASN A 115 -31.94 -14.00 16.01
CA ASN A 115 -31.87 -14.29 17.44
C ASN A 115 -30.92 -13.32 18.20
N GLY A 116 -30.19 -12.47 17.49
CA GLY A 116 -29.31 -11.43 18.01
C GLY A 116 -28.05 -11.98 18.68
N SER A 117 -27.65 -13.21 18.37
CA SER A 117 -26.41 -13.79 18.89
C SER A 117 -25.63 -14.48 17.77
N TYR A 118 -24.31 -14.43 17.87
CA TYR A 118 -23.39 -15.11 16.98
C TYR A 118 -22.44 -15.98 17.80
N SER A 119 -22.25 -17.22 17.35
CA SER A 119 -21.32 -18.19 17.93
C SER A 119 -20.61 -18.90 16.79
N GLY A 120 -19.32 -18.65 16.61
CA GLY A 120 -18.57 -19.23 15.51
C GLY A 120 -17.25 -18.51 15.24
N GLN A 121 -16.59 -18.91 14.17
CA GLN A 121 -15.34 -18.30 13.71
C GLN A 121 -15.62 -16.97 13.01
N ILE A 122 -14.97 -15.89 13.48
CA ILE A 122 -15.18 -14.53 12.96
C ILE A 122 -14.89 -14.46 11.44
N PRO A 123 -15.59 -13.59 10.69
CA PRO A 123 -15.40 -13.51 9.25
C PRO A 123 -13.96 -13.08 8.92
N GLY A 124 -13.37 -13.67 7.89
CA GLY A 124 -11.99 -13.39 7.47
C GLY A 124 -10.89 -13.98 8.36
N TRP A 125 -11.21 -14.91 9.26
CA TRP A 125 -10.18 -15.54 10.08
C TRP A 125 -9.09 -16.19 9.23
N GLY A 126 -7.83 -15.97 9.63
CA GLY A 126 -6.66 -16.45 8.90
C GLY A 126 -6.06 -15.46 7.90
N THR A 127 -6.73 -14.36 7.57
CA THR A 127 -6.19 -13.33 6.65
C THR A 127 -4.95 -12.64 7.20
N GLY A 128 -4.87 -12.44 8.50
CA GLY A 128 -3.77 -11.72 9.13
C GLY A 128 -3.97 -11.50 10.62
N LYS A 129 -3.34 -10.46 11.16
CA LYS A 129 -3.52 -10.08 12.56
C LYS A 129 -4.82 -9.30 12.73
N LEU A 130 -5.73 -9.81 13.57
CA LEU A 130 -6.97 -9.12 13.91
C LEU A 130 -6.65 -7.75 14.55
N VAL A 131 -7.13 -6.67 13.91
CA VAL A 131 -7.07 -5.30 14.43
C VAL A 131 -8.27 -5.04 15.32
N VAL A 132 -9.47 -5.35 14.84
CA VAL A 132 -10.70 -5.17 15.61
C VAL A 132 -11.82 -6.08 15.12
N LEU A 133 -12.67 -6.51 16.05
CA LEU A 133 -14.01 -7.01 15.78
C LEU A 133 -15.02 -6.01 16.34
N VAL A 134 -15.91 -5.47 15.51
CA VAL A 134 -16.92 -4.47 15.89
C VAL A 134 -18.32 -5.01 15.60
N SER A 135 -19.24 -4.87 16.55
CA SER A 135 -20.67 -5.02 16.25
C SER A 135 -21.32 -3.67 16.03
N ALA A 136 -22.31 -3.60 15.14
CA ALA A 136 -23.18 -2.44 15.00
C ALA A 136 -24.62 -2.85 14.72
N ARG A 137 -25.57 -2.03 15.14
CA ARG A 137 -26.95 -2.11 14.67
C ARG A 137 -27.10 -1.32 13.38
N VAL A 138 -27.78 -1.92 12.40
CA VAL A 138 -28.15 -1.29 11.14
C VAL A 138 -29.59 -0.77 11.27
N ILE A 139 -29.79 0.51 10.97
CA ILE A 139 -31.11 1.16 10.99
C ILE A 139 -31.77 1.19 9.60
N SER A 140 -30.96 1.18 8.54
CA SER A 140 -31.43 1.06 7.16
C SER A 140 -30.36 0.48 6.25
N SER A 141 -30.79 -0.26 5.24
CA SER A 141 -29.93 -0.80 4.17
C SER A 141 -30.49 -0.40 2.81
N SER A 142 -29.63 -0.04 1.87
CA SER A 142 -30.02 0.34 0.51
C SER A 142 -28.92 0.00 -0.49
N GLN A 143 -29.29 -0.22 -1.75
CA GLN A 143 -28.31 -0.36 -2.83
C GLN A 143 -27.93 1.03 -3.36
N ILE A 144 -26.64 1.30 -3.46
CA ILE A 144 -26.10 2.48 -4.10
C ILE A 144 -25.42 2.07 -5.42
N LYS A 145 -25.58 2.93 -6.43
CA LYS A 145 -24.95 2.74 -7.74
C LYS A 145 -24.09 3.95 -8.04
N THR A 146 -22.81 3.71 -8.25
CA THR A 146 -21.88 4.73 -8.73
C THR A 146 -21.81 4.60 -10.25
N PRO A 147 -22.21 5.62 -11.02
CA PRO A 147 -22.16 5.56 -12.47
C PRO A 147 -20.71 5.50 -12.96
N ALA A 148 -20.51 4.89 -14.13
CA ALA A 148 -19.22 4.93 -14.81
C ALA A 148 -18.83 6.39 -15.11
N SER A 149 -17.54 6.71 -15.01
CA SER A 149 -17.01 8.01 -15.43
C SER A 149 -16.03 7.82 -16.57
N SER A 150 -16.36 8.40 -17.74
CA SER A 150 -15.43 8.45 -18.87
C SER A 150 -14.25 9.41 -18.61
N THR A 151 -14.45 10.42 -17.77
CA THR A 151 -13.39 11.40 -17.41
C THR A 151 -12.28 10.75 -16.58
N PHE A 152 -12.63 9.75 -15.76
CA PHE A 152 -11.69 9.08 -14.85
C PHE A 152 -11.49 7.59 -15.21
N SER A 153 -11.98 7.16 -16.37
CA SER A 153 -11.95 5.75 -16.83
C SER A 153 -12.46 4.75 -15.78
N THR A 154 -13.52 5.09 -15.06
CA THR A 154 -14.08 4.25 -13.99
C THR A 154 -15.30 3.48 -14.48
N SER A 155 -15.36 2.20 -14.13
CA SER A 155 -16.54 1.37 -14.41
C SER A 155 -17.65 1.64 -13.40
N ALA A 156 -18.90 1.40 -13.81
CA ALA A 156 -20.02 1.48 -12.89
C ALA A 156 -19.90 0.40 -11.81
N HIS A 157 -20.23 0.74 -10.56
CA HIS A 157 -20.11 -0.16 -9.42
C HIS A 157 -21.36 -0.08 -8.53
N ASN A 158 -21.79 -1.22 -8.01
CA ASN A 158 -22.90 -1.31 -7.06
C ASN A 158 -22.35 -1.67 -5.68
N ALA A 159 -22.82 -0.97 -4.64
CA ALA A 159 -22.49 -1.29 -3.26
C ALA A 159 -23.75 -1.29 -2.39
N THR A 160 -23.67 -1.94 -1.23
CA THR A 160 -24.72 -1.85 -0.21
C THR A 160 -24.35 -0.78 0.79
N GLN A 161 -25.21 0.24 0.93
CA GLN A 161 -25.08 1.23 2.00
C GLN A 161 -25.81 0.76 3.25
N LEU A 162 -25.09 0.69 4.36
CA LEU A 162 -25.60 0.42 5.70
C LEU A 162 -25.53 1.70 6.54
N VAL A 163 -26.68 2.14 7.07
CA VAL A 163 -26.71 3.22 8.07
C VAL A 163 -26.67 2.58 9.45
N LEU A 164 -25.62 2.89 10.20
CA LEU A 164 -25.31 2.34 11.51
C LEU A 164 -25.78 3.28 12.61
N GLN A 165 -26.32 2.70 13.68
CA GLN A 165 -26.60 3.43 14.91
C GLN A 165 -25.28 3.65 15.67
N GLY A 166 -24.78 4.90 15.73
CA GLY A 166 -23.41 5.21 16.17
C GLY A 166 -23.09 4.75 17.59
N ASP A 167 -24.04 4.89 18.51
CA ASP A 167 -23.89 4.51 19.92
C ASP A 167 -23.95 3.00 20.17
N THR A 168 -24.09 2.20 19.10
CA THR A 168 -24.06 0.73 19.10
C THR A 168 -22.79 0.13 18.50
N LEU A 169 -21.82 0.95 18.09
CA LEU A 169 -20.49 0.50 17.70
C LEU A 169 -19.72 0.01 18.94
N ILE A 170 -19.58 -1.32 19.06
CA ILE A 170 -18.95 -1.96 20.22
C ILE A 170 -17.82 -2.88 19.76
N GLU A 171 -16.64 -2.72 20.36
CA GLU A 171 -15.48 -3.60 20.16
C GLU A 171 -15.68 -4.92 20.94
N HIS A 172 -15.43 -6.05 20.27
CA HIS A 172 -15.45 -7.40 20.85
C HIS A 172 -14.11 -8.13 20.69
N THR A 173 -13.07 -7.44 20.23
CA THR A 173 -11.75 -8.03 19.92
C THR A 173 -11.19 -8.85 21.08
N ASN A 174 -11.38 -8.40 22.32
CA ASN A 174 -10.91 -9.09 23.53
C ASN A 174 -11.68 -10.38 23.88
N LYS A 175 -12.79 -10.68 23.18
CA LYS A 175 -13.59 -11.90 23.35
C LYS A 175 -13.27 -12.96 22.30
N VAL A 176 -12.44 -12.64 21.31
CA VAL A 176 -12.07 -13.56 20.25
C VAL A 176 -11.01 -14.52 20.79
N ASN A 177 -11.27 -15.81 20.67
CA ASN A 177 -10.36 -16.87 21.07
C ASN A 177 -9.18 -16.98 20.09
N ALA A 178 -8.14 -17.70 20.50
CA ALA A 178 -6.93 -17.90 19.68
C ALA A 178 -7.19 -18.64 18.35
N ASP A 179 -8.28 -19.39 18.25
CA ASP A 179 -8.72 -20.09 17.03
C ASP A 179 -9.67 -19.25 16.15
N GLY A 180 -9.89 -17.98 16.52
CA GLY A 180 -10.78 -17.06 15.84
C GLY A 180 -12.25 -17.21 16.20
N THR A 181 -12.60 -18.09 17.13
CA THR A 181 -13.99 -18.25 17.56
C THR A 181 -14.42 -17.15 18.53
N VAL A 182 -15.68 -16.76 18.49
CA VAL A 182 -16.27 -15.79 19.40
C VAL A 182 -17.72 -16.15 19.72
N PHE A 183 -18.16 -15.80 20.92
CA PHE A 183 -19.57 -15.71 21.27
C PHE A 183 -19.94 -14.25 21.53
N VAL A 184 -20.91 -13.73 20.76
CA VAL A 184 -21.45 -12.37 20.92
C VAL A 184 -22.96 -12.46 21.08
N SER A 185 -23.50 -11.86 22.14
CA SER A 185 -24.94 -11.65 22.30
C SER A 185 -25.26 -10.16 22.32
N LEU A 186 -26.06 -9.71 21.37
CA LEU A 186 -26.42 -8.31 21.18
C LEU A 186 -27.80 -7.96 21.77
N ARG A 187 -28.62 -8.96 22.11
CA ARG A 187 -29.97 -8.75 22.68
C ARG A 187 -30.06 -8.95 24.19
N ASN A 188 -29.13 -9.69 24.82
CA ASN A 188 -29.21 -10.03 26.25
C ASN A 188 -27.96 -9.57 27.04
N GLY A 189 -28.17 -8.97 28.21
CA GLY A 189 -27.15 -8.91 29.27
C GLY A 189 -26.04 -7.86 29.16
N THR A 190 -26.11 -6.90 28.24
CA THR A 190 -25.20 -5.74 28.23
C THR A 190 -25.94 -4.48 28.71
N ALA A 191 -25.21 -3.51 29.29
CA ALA A 191 -25.77 -2.20 29.67
C ALA A 191 -26.47 -1.46 28.50
N ASN A 192 -26.29 -1.94 27.27
CA ASN A 192 -26.84 -1.42 26.02
C ASN A 192 -27.97 -2.29 25.43
N ALA A 193 -28.47 -3.33 26.11
CA ALA A 193 -29.50 -4.23 25.58
C ALA A 193 -30.75 -3.46 25.08
N ASN A 194 -31.13 -2.38 25.77
CA ASN A 194 -32.25 -1.51 25.38
C ASN A 194 -32.02 -0.75 24.06
N LYS A 195 -30.78 -0.58 23.60
CA LYS A 195 -30.45 0.05 22.31
C LYS A 195 -30.69 -0.90 21.12
N TYR A 196 -30.52 -2.20 21.36
CA TYR A 196 -30.61 -3.25 20.34
C TYR A 196 -32.00 -3.86 20.18
N ILE A 197 -32.91 -3.63 21.13
CA ILE A 197 -34.27 -4.20 21.13
C ILE A 197 -35.26 -3.21 20.49
N ARG A 198 -35.31 -3.17 19.16
CA ARG A 198 -36.53 -2.77 18.43
C ARG A 198 -36.83 -3.85 17.40
N SER A 199 -38.12 -4.13 17.13
CA SER A 199 -38.51 -5.14 16.12
C SER A 199 -37.84 -4.87 14.77
N ASN A 200 -37.33 -5.91 14.11
CA ASN A 200 -36.64 -5.89 12.81
C ASN A 200 -35.26 -5.20 12.77
N SER A 201 -34.56 -5.03 13.91
CA SER A 201 -33.19 -4.52 13.92
C SER A 201 -32.17 -5.56 13.42
N GLN A 202 -31.57 -5.28 12.26
CA GLN A 202 -30.42 -6.02 11.73
C GLN A 202 -29.14 -5.62 12.47
N HIS A 203 -28.25 -6.58 12.68
CA HIS A 203 -26.97 -6.35 13.33
C HIS A 203 -25.87 -6.97 12.50
N TYR A 204 -24.72 -6.33 12.47
CA TYR A 204 -23.55 -6.83 11.75
C TYR A 204 -22.36 -6.95 12.69
N LEU A 205 -21.53 -7.96 12.43
CA LEU A 205 -20.15 -8.01 12.89
C LEU A 205 -19.25 -7.57 11.74
N PHE A 206 -18.25 -6.76 12.07
CA PHE A 206 -17.21 -6.29 11.16
C PHE A 206 -15.85 -6.69 11.73
N ALA A 207 -15.05 -7.42 10.96
CA ALA A 207 -13.71 -7.84 11.37
C ALA A 207 -12.68 -7.22 10.43
N TYR A 208 -11.59 -6.71 10.99
CA TYR A 208 -10.51 -6.09 10.24
C TYR A 208 -9.18 -6.75 10.57
N TYR A 209 -8.41 -7.06 9.54
CA TYR A 209 -7.11 -7.70 9.69
C TYR A 209 -6.06 -6.89 8.99
N GLN A 210 -4.95 -6.65 9.69
CA GLN A 210 -3.75 -6.11 9.07
C GLN A 210 -2.83 -7.25 8.67
N TYR A 211 -2.22 -7.12 7.49
CA TYR A 211 -1.25 -8.08 6.97
C TYR A 211 -0.32 -7.36 5.99
N GLN A 212 0.85 -7.97 5.75
CA GLN A 212 1.71 -7.55 4.66
C GLN A 212 1.17 -8.22 3.41
N ASP A 213 0.72 -7.41 2.46
CA ASP A 213 0.18 -7.87 1.19
C ASP A 213 1.27 -8.31 0.22
N LEU A 214 2.54 -7.99 0.55
CA LEU A 214 3.72 -8.26 -0.25
C LEU A 214 3.58 -7.67 -1.66
N ALA A 215 2.92 -6.51 -1.77
CA ALA A 215 2.79 -5.80 -3.03
C ALA A 215 4.17 -5.49 -3.62
N LYS A 216 4.35 -5.77 -4.91
CA LYS A 216 5.62 -5.54 -5.62
C LYS A 216 5.45 -4.50 -6.72
N ASN A 217 6.42 -3.61 -6.82
CA ASN A 217 6.59 -2.69 -7.95
C ASN A 217 7.50 -3.29 -9.05
N LEU A 218 8.21 -4.38 -8.74
CA LEU A 218 8.89 -5.25 -9.69
C LEU A 218 8.67 -6.69 -9.22
N ASP A 219 7.87 -7.46 -9.95
CA ASP A 219 7.77 -8.90 -9.72
C ASP A 219 8.80 -9.65 -10.58
N ILE A 220 9.35 -10.71 -10.03
CA ILE A 220 10.35 -11.55 -10.70
C ILE A 220 9.95 -13.00 -10.44
N GLU A 221 9.63 -13.72 -11.51
CA GLU A 221 9.50 -15.17 -11.47
C GLU A 221 10.88 -15.81 -11.69
N SER A 222 11.61 -16.08 -10.60
CA SER A 222 12.89 -16.79 -10.66
C SER A 222 12.76 -18.25 -10.21
N ASN A 223 13.52 -19.14 -10.87
CA ASN A 223 13.71 -20.52 -10.41
C ASN A 223 14.80 -20.65 -9.33
N THR A 224 15.52 -19.56 -9.03
CA THR A 224 16.49 -19.48 -7.93
C THR A 224 15.83 -18.88 -6.69
N THR A 225 16.10 -19.46 -5.53
CA THR A 225 15.70 -18.90 -4.23
C THR A 225 16.91 -18.94 -3.31
N GLY A 226 17.48 -17.78 -3.00
CA GLY A 226 18.63 -17.70 -2.10
C GLY A 226 18.96 -16.30 -1.57
N THR A 227 18.44 -15.25 -2.20
CA THR A 227 18.69 -13.85 -1.82
C THR A 227 17.43 -13.00 -1.96
N ILE A 228 17.43 -11.82 -1.34
CA ILE A 228 16.35 -10.83 -1.48
C ILE A 228 16.09 -10.40 -2.93
N PHE A 229 17.09 -10.49 -3.81
CA PHE A 229 16.99 -10.09 -5.22
C PHE A 229 16.18 -11.09 -6.07
N ASP A 230 16.08 -12.34 -5.63
CA ASP A 230 15.32 -13.37 -6.36
C ASP A 230 13.81 -13.11 -6.35
N ASN A 231 13.34 -12.22 -5.47
CA ASN A 231 11.92 -11.95 -5.25
C ASN A 231 11.43 -10.64 -5.85
N GLY A 232 12.28 -9.90 -6.58
CA GLY A 232 11.93 -8.58 -7.08
C GLY A 232 12.00 -7.49 -6.03
N SER A 233 11.22 -6.42 -6.21
CA SER A 233 11.16 -5.28 -5.30
C SER A 233 9.79 -5.19 -4.65
N TYR A 234 9.78 -5.15 -3.32
CA TYR A 234 8.57 -4.99 -2.52
C TYR A 234 8.33 -3.52 -2.24
N THR A 235 7.08 -3.13 -2.35
CA THR A 235 6.59 -1.80 -2.00
C THR A 235 6.81 -1.58 -0.50
N VAL A 236 7.34 -0.41 -0.12
CA VAL A 236 7.54 -0.06 1.29
C VAL A 236 6.28 0.56 1.91
N ASP A 237 6.21 0.59 3.24
CA ASP A 237 5.16 1.30 3.99
C ASP A 237 5.36 2.82 3.89
N HIS A 238 4.70 3.44 2.92
CA HIS A 238 4.74 4.89 2.70
C HIS A 238 4.03 5.71 3.78
N TYR A 239 3.32 5.06 4.71
CA TYR A 239 2.62 5.72 5.81
C TYR A 239 3.40 5.66 7.13
N SER A 240 4.62 5.09 7.14
CA SER A 240 5.47 5.07 8.34
C SER A 240 6.95 5.27 8.06
N ALA A 241 7.67 5.72 9.10
CA ALA A 241 9.12 5.86 9.04
C ALA A 241 9.84 4.52 8.80
N ARG A 242 9.18 3.37 9.00
CA ARG A 242 9.77 2.06 8.74
C ARG A 242 9.97 1.81 7.25
N GLY A 243 9.06 2.29 6.39
CA GLY A 243 9.25 2.17 4.95
C GLY A 243 10.45 2.98 4.46
N ALA A 244 10.58 4.22 4.93
CA ALA A 244 11.76 5.04 4.66
C ALA A 244 13.06 4.40 5.16
N GLU A 245 13.04 3.76 6.35
CA GLU A 245 14.21 3.05 6.87
C GLU A 245 14.53 1.78 6.08
N ALA A 246 13.53 1.06 5.55
CA ALA A 246 13.75 -0.08 4.67
C ALA A 246 14.48 0.34 3.39
N THR A 247 14.02 1.40 2.71
CA THR A 247 14.69 1.96 1.53
C THR A 247 16.11 2.45 1.88
N LYS A 248 16.25 3.25 2.94
CA LYS A 248 17.56 3.78 3.37
C LYS A 248 18.54 2.65 3.71
N GLY A 249 18.13 1.68 4.52
CA GLY A 249 18.97 0.57 4.95
C GLY A 249 19.40 -0.30 3.77
N PHE A 250 18.52 -0.49 2.79
CA PHE A 250 18.85 -1.15 1.54
C PHE A 250 19.92 -0.37 0.75
N TRP A 251 19.74 0.94 0.56
CA TRP A 251 20.71 1.80 -0.12
C TRP A 251 22.08 1.77 0.55
N GLU A 252 22.13 1.92 1.87
CA GLU A 252 23.37 1.88 2.65
C GLU A 252 24.09 0.53 2.52
N THR A 253 23.33 -0.57 2.53
CA THR A 253 23.89 -1.92 2.55
C THR A 253 24.34 -2.39 1.18
N TYR A 254 23.60 -2.07 0.11
CA TYR A 254 23.80 -2.69 -1.20
C TYR A 254 24.34 -1.74 -2.27
N ILE A 255 24.27 -0.42 -2.08
CA ILE A 255 24.62 0.56 -3.11
C ILE A 255 25.75 1.46 -2.63
N LEU A 256 25.53 2.15 -1.51
CA LEU A 256 26.45 3.13 -0.93
C LEU A 256 27.62 2.46 -0.19
N ASN A 257 27.60 1.13 -0.08
CA ASN A 257 28.75 0.35 0.37
C ASN A 257 29.93 0.40 -0.64
N ASP A 258 29.65 0.71 -1.91
CA ASP A 258 30.65 0.97 -2.94
C ASP A 258 31.12 2.43 -2.81
N ILE A 259 32.36 2.59 -2.34
CA ILE A 259 32.97 3.89 -2.07
C ILE A 259 33.02 4.80 -3.31
N GLU A 260 33.11 4.23 -4.51
CA GLU A 260 33.19 4.98 -5.75
C GLU A 260 31.82 5.50 -6.15
N ILE A 261 30.77 4.65 -6.06
CA ILE A 261 29.38 5.09 -6.28
C ILE A 261 29.04 6.21 -5.29
N ARG A 262 29.37 6.03 -4.01
CA ARG A 262 29.13 7.05 -2.98
C ARG A 262 29.86 8.37 -3.27
N SER A 263 31.13 8.30 -3.69
CA SER A 263 31.90 9.49 -4.06
C SER A 263 31.27 10.19 -5.26
N LEU A 264 30.95 9.44 -6.32
CA LEU A 264 30.37 10.00 -7.53
C LEU A 264 29.02 10.65 -7.25
N LEU A 265 28.12 9.99 -6.51
CA LEU A 265 26.83 10.58 -6.11
C LEU A 265 27.00 11.86 -5.30
N THR A 266 28.03 11.97 -4.46
CA THR A 266 28.33 13.21 -3.73
C THR A 266 28.75 14.34 -4.67
N GLU A 267 29.43 14.02 -5.77
CA GLU A 267 29.93 15.00 -6.73
C GLU A 267 28.90 15.44 -7.77
N VAL A 268 28.06 14.51 -8.25
CA VAL A 268 27.18 14.76 -9.41
C VAL A 268 25.70 14.48 -9.15
N GLY A 269 25.36 13.82 -8.04
CA GLY A 269 23.98 13.54 -7.66
C GLY A 269 23.27 14.79 -7.15
N THR A 270 22.02 15.00 -7.57
CA THR A 270 21.19 16.12 -7.14
C THR A 270 19.98 15.69 -6.32
N TYR A 271 19.09 14.87 -6.88
CA TYR A 271 17.86 14.42 -6.20
C TYR A 271 17.65 12.91 -6.36
N GLY A 272 17.31 12.26 -5.24
CA GLY A 272 16.64 10.96 -5.25
C GLY A 272 15.13 11.17 -5.37
N TRP A 273 14.46 10.41 -6.23
CA TRP A 273 13.03 10.61 -6.52
C TRP A 273 12.23 9.30 -6.52
N GLU A 274 10.92 9.46 -6.34
CA GLU A 274 9.87 8.49 -6.59
C GLU A 274 8.87 9.13 -7.55
N ASP A 275 8.27 8.35 -8.43
CA ASP A 275 7.16 8.82 -9.27
C ASP A 275 5.84 8.72 -8.47
N SER A 276 4.72 9.00 -9.14
CA SER A 276 3.36 8.79 -8.61
C SER A 276 3.25 7.41 -7.95
N LEU A 277 2.61 7.32 -6.77
CA LEU A 277 2.40 6.02 -6.14
C LEU A 277 1.38 5.21 -6.96
N GLU A 278 1.62 3.91 -7.20
CA GLU A 278 0.67 3.01 -7.87
C GLU A 278 0.25 1.79 -7.03
N ILE A 279 0.14 1.97 -5.71
CA ILE A 279 -0.08 0.89 -4.76
C ILE A 279 -1.57 0.53 -4.68
N LYS A 280 -1.88 -0.77 -4.65
CA LYS A 280 -3.25 -1.28 -4.45
C LYS A 280 -3.47 -1.66 -2.99
N SER A 281 -4.66 -1.42 -2.47
CA SER A 281 -5.07 -1.80 -1.12
C SER A 281 -6.57 -2.04 -1.03
N ASN A 282 -7.03 -2.80 -0.04
CA ASN A 282 -8.43 -2.78 0.38
C ASN A 282 -8.73 -1.47 1.12
N ILE A 283 -7.89 -1.16 2.11
CA ILE A 283 -7.91 0.10 2.84
C ILE A 283 -6.45 0.49 3.10
N SER A 284 -6.04 1.68 2.68
CA SER A 284 -4.69 2.21 2.93
C SER A 284 -4.36 2.18 4.42
N TRP A 285 -3.26 1.51 4.80
CA TRP A 285 -3.01 1.18 6.20
C TRP A 285 -1.53 1.16 6.57
N SER A 286 -1.26 1.38 7.86
CA SER A 286 0.01 1.04 8.50
C SER A 286 -0.27 0.56 9.94
N PRO A 287 0.51 -0.40 10.47
CA PRO A 287 0.39 -0.83 11.86
C PRO A 287 0.56 0.31 12.89
N SER A 288 1.24 1.39 12.51
CA SER A 288 1.45 2.57 13.37
C SER A 288 0.28 3.55 13.36
N LEU A 289 -0.65 3.39 12.42
CA LEU A 289 -1.73 4.34 12.16
C LEU A 289 -2.70 4.51 13.35
N PRO A 290 -3.15 3.44 14.05
CA PRO A 290 -4.07 3.62 15.18
C PRO A 290 -3.52 4.49 16.31
N GLU A 291 -2.23 4.32 16.65
CA GLU A 291 -1.55 5.11 17.68
C GLU A 291 -1.39 6.57 17.24
N ARG A 292 -0.95 6.78 15.99
CA ARG A 292 -0.81 8.12 15.41
C ARG A 292 -2.15 8.86 15.38
N PHE A 293 -3.21 8.17 14.96
CA PHE A 293 -4.56 8.69 14.92
C PHE A 293 -5.03 9.14 16.31
N GLU A 294 -4.86 8.29 17.33
CA GLU A 294 -5.28 8.63 18.70
C GLU A 294 -4.51 9.83 19.25
N LYS A 295 -3.21 9.91 18.95
CA LYS A 295 -2.38 11.07 19.30
C LYS A 295 -2.85 12.37 18.61
N MET A 296 -3.29 12.28 17.36
CA MET A 296 -3.71 13.44 16.57
C MET A 296 -5.12 13.94 16.92
N HIS A 297 -6.05 13.01 17.17
CA HIS A 297 -7.48 13.34 17.30
C HIS A 297 -8.06 13.11 18.70
N GLY A 298 -7.31 12.49 19.61
CA GLY A 298 -7.71 12.32 21.02
C GLY A 298 -8.72 11.20 21.27
N TYR A 299 -8.93 10.29 20.31
CA TYR A 299 -9.79 9.11 20.48
C TYR A 299 -9.32 7.92 19.63
N ARG A 300 -9.77 6.70 19.98
CA ARG A 300 -9.39 5.45 19.31
C ARG A 300 -10.15 5.25 17.99
N LEU A 301 -9.42 4.91 16.94
CA LEU A 301 -9.95 4.62 15.60
C LEU A 301 -10.80 3.34 15.52
N HIS A 302 -10.43 2.30 16.27
CA HIS A 302 -10.83 0.91 16.10
C HIS A 302 -12.35 0.69 15.89
N LYS A 303 -13.20 1.20 16.78
CA LYS A 303 -14.66 1.02 16.63
C LYS A 303 -15.28 1.72 15.41
N TYR A 304 -14.57 2.65 14.78
CA TYR A 304 -15.02 3.41 13.61
C TYR A 304 -14.52 2.86 12.27
N LEU A 305 -13.69 1.80 12.26
CA LEU A 305 -13.25 1.14 11.02
C LEU A 305 -14.39 0.74 10.06
N PRO A 306 -15.63 0.39 10.52
CA PRO A 306 -16.80 0.26 9.64
C PRO A 306 -16.97 1.38 8.62
N LEU A 307 -16.68 2.62 9.01
CA LEU A 307 -16.83 3.79 8.15
C LEU A 307 -15.76 3.89 7.05
N LEU A 308 -14.68 3.11 7.14
CA LEU A 308 -13.52 3.21 6.27
C LEU A 308 -13.49 2.18 5.14
N MET A 309 -14.32 1.13 5.18
CA MET A 309 -14.29 0.04 4.20
C MET A 309 -14.74 0.42 2.77
N TYR A 310 -15.12 1.68 2.56
CA TYR A 310 -15.54 2.21 1.26
C TYR A 310 -14.71 3.43 0.86
N GLU A 311 -14.15 3.45 -0.35
CA GLU A 311 -13.38 4.58 -0.93
C GLU A 311 -12.17 5.04 -0.08
N ASN A 312 -11.56 4.12 0.69
CA ASN A 312 -10.28 4.37 1.36
C ASN A 312 -9.18 3.38 0.95
N ASN A 313 -9.39 2.69 -0.18
CA ASN A 313 -8.32 2.15 -1.00
C ASN A 313 -7.55 3.31 -1.67
N TYR A 314 -6.52 3.01 -2.45
CA TYR A 314 -5.82 4.04 -3.22
C TYR A 314 -6.61 4.43 -4.49
N PRO A 315 -7.30 5.59 -4.49
CA PRO A 315 -8.35 5.86 -5.47
C PRO A 315 -7.81 6.19 -6.86
N VAL A 316 -6.54 6.60 -6.98
CA VAL A 316 -5.91 6.90 -8.26
C VAL A 316 -5.72 5.63 -9.09
N VAL A 317 -5.35 4.51 -8.45
CA VAL A 317 -5.09 3.22 -9.13
C VAL A 317 -6.33 2.33 -9.15
N GLN A 318 -7.16 2.41 -8.12
CA GLN A 318 -8.33 1.54 -7.95
C GLN A 318 -9.66 2.30 -7.88
N PRO A 319 -9.95 3.24 -8.80
CA PRO A 319 -11.17 4.03 -8.72
C PRO A 319 -12.45 3.21 -8.94
N SER A 320 -12.33 1.99 -9.50
CA SER A 320 -13.46 1.07 -9.74
C SER A 320 -13.62 -0.01 -8.65
N TYR A 321 -12.78 0.00 -7.61
CA TYR A 321 -12.82 -0.98 -6.51
C TYR A 321 -12.99 -0.31 -5.14
N PRO A 322 -14.04 0.51 -4.94
CA PRO A 322 -14.22 1.25 -3.70
C PRO A 322 -14.60 0.35 -2.52
N GLY A 323 -14.91 -0.93 -2.71
CA GLY A 323 -15.46 -1.83 -1.68
C GLY A 323 -16.95 -2.10 -1.89
N SER A 324 -17.44 -3.23 -1.38
CA SER A 324 -18.82 -3.70 -1.62
C SER A 324 -19.86 -3.18 -0.61
N ILE A 325 -19.41 -2.69 0.55
CA ILE A 325 -20.25 -2.15 1.62
C ILE A 325 -19.81 -0.72 1.93
N LYS A 326 -20.76 0.20 2.05
CA LYS A 326 -20.54 1.56 2.55
C LYS A 326 -21.27 1.74 3.86
N CYS A 327 -20.54 2.00 4.95
CA CYS A 327 -21.18 2.33 6.22
C CYS A 327 -21.26 3.85 6.42
N ALA A 328 -22.37 4.30 6.98
CA ALA A 328 -22.59 5.69 7.40
C ALA A 328 -23.19 5.70 8.80
N LEU A 329 -23.00 6.77 9.58
CA LEU A 329 -23.71 6.96 10.85
C LEU A 329 -25.08 7.60 10.63
N GLU A 330 -26.01 7.32 11.54
CA GLU A 330 -27.34 7.97 11.60
C GLU A 330 -27.27 9.46 11.97
N GLU A 331 -26.17 9.88 12.58
CA GLU A 331 -25.96 11.24 13.09
C GLU A 331 -25.72 12.28 11.97
N GLN A 332 -25.76 13.55 12.35
CA GLN A 332 -25.44 14.66 11.45
C GLN A 332 -24.04 14.44 10.83
N HIS A 333 -23.93 14.63 9.52
CA HIS A 333 -22.71 14.41 8.72
C HIS A 333 -22.27 12.95 8.54
N HIS A 334 -23.11 11.96 8.90
CA HIS A 334 -22.95 10.56 8.51
C HIS A 334 -21.62 9.88 8.92
N GLY A 335 -20.93 10.44 9.91
CA GLY A 335 -19.61 9.93 10.34
C GLY A 335 -18.43 10.38 9.48
N ASN A 336 -18.64 11.32 8.54
CA ASN A 336 -17.57 11.82 7.65
C ASN A 336 -16.40 12.46 8.41
N GLY A 337 -16.62 12.98 9.62
CA GLY A 337 -15.53 13.47 10.47
C GLY A 337 -14.48 12.39 10.76
N PHE A 338 -14.92 11.18 11.12
CA PHE A 338 -14.03 10.04 11.38
C PHE A 338 -13.23 9.62 10.14
N VAL A 339 -13.85 9.69 8.96
CA VAL A 339 -13.18 9.39 7.68
C VAL A 339 -12.13 10.44 7.35
N ASN A 340 -12.44 11.73 7.56
CA ASN A 340 -11.51 12.82 7.32
C ASN A 340 -10.33 12.78 8.29
N ASP A 341 -10.58 12.51 9.56
CA ASP A 341 -9.53 12.35 10.57
C ASP A 341 -8.63 11.15 10.23
N PHE A 342 -9.20 10.05 9.73
CA PHE A 342 -8.41 8.90 9.27
C PHE A 342 -7.49 9.27 8.10
N ARG A 343 -8.00 10.00 7.10
CA ARG A 343 -7.22 10.46 5.96
C ARG A 343 -6.14 11.47 6.36
N ALA A 344 -6.41 12.33 7.35
CA ALA A 344 -5.42 13.24 7.91
C ALA A 344 -4.31 12.51 8.69
N ALA A 345 -4.60 11.36 9.29
CA ALA A 345 -3.58 10.54 9.95
C ALA A 345 -2.69 9.76 8.96
N LEU A 346 -3.11 9.60 7.69
CA LEU A 346 -2.30 8.98 6.63
C LEU A 346 -1.28 9.95 6.00
N SER A 347 -1.52 11.26 6.06
CA SER A 347 -0.61 12.30 5.54
C SER A 347 0.55 12.61 6.48
#